data_AF-A0A0M0J800-F1
#
_entry.id   AF-A0A0M0J800-F1
#
_cell.length_a   1.000
_cell.length_b   1.000
_cell.length_c   1.000
_cell.angle_alpha   90.00
_cell.angle_beta   90.00
_cell.angle_gamma   90.00
#
_symmetry.space_group_name_H-M   'P 1'
#
loop_
_entity.id
_entity.type
_entity.pdbx_description
1 polymer ?
#
loop_
_entity_poly.entity_id
_entity_poly.type
_entity_poly.pdbx_seq_one_letter_code
_entity_poly.pdbx_strand_id
1 'polypeptide(L)'
;MEHLRTFGERGKKEGQLEYPCGIAVKGDEVYVAEFGNHRISVFNHKTREFQRCLGSEGKGPGQFYQPRGLAFVKGWLLVTEAKRVTVMSPTDGEVQQIVELPGAGQLWGVCKDVGDTSKDAAGAAKDTRAYVTDIRAGHARIFVLNVVGSQFDDGNSGGNARGGNADASKQAEAAAKLLEWKKARAESGKKDAE
;
A
#
# COMPACT_ATOMS: atom_id res chain seq x y z
N MET A 1 -0.99 -28.57 13.98
CA MET A 1 -0.93 -27.10 13.83
C MET A 1 -1.37 -26.50 15.14
N GLU A 2 -0.60 -25.57 15.70
CA GLU A 2 -0.92 -24.87 16.94
C GLU A 2 -1.29 -23.42 16.61
N HIS A 3 -2.40 -22.93 17.16
CA HIS A 3 -2.76 -21.52 17.07
C HIS A 3 -1.85 -20.72 18.02
N LEU A 4 -1.03 -19.83 17.46
CA LEU A 4 0.00 -19.12 18.24
C LEU A 4 -0.55 -17.91 19.01
N ARG A 5 -1.29 -17.01 18.36
CA ARG A 5 -1.69 -15.71 18.92
C ARG A 5 -2.99 -15.19 18.28
N THR A 6 -3.80 -14.51 19.07
CA THR A 6 -5.01 -13.78 18.62
C THR A 6 -4.77 -12.28 18.71
N PHE A 7 -5.23 -11.55 17.70
CA PHE A 7 -5.25 -10.09 17.65
C PHE A 7 -6.69 -9.64 17.41
N GLY A 8 -7.18 -8.73 18.26
CA GLY A 8 -8.54 -8.21 18.14
C GLY A 8 -9.64 -9.27 18.23
N GLU A 9 -10.85 -8.85 17.86
CA GLU A 9 -12.05 -9.68 17.71
C GLU A 9 -12.82 -9.24 16.46
N ARG A 10 -13.85 -10.01 16.04
CA ARG A 10 -14.64 -9.63 14.87
C ARG A 10 -15.42 -8.33 15.12
N GLY A 11 -15.36 -7.38 14.18
CA GLY A 11 -16.20 -6.18 14.20
C GLY A 11 -15.58 -4.98 13.49
N LYS A 12 -16.16 -3.80 13.74
CA LYS A 12 -15.82 -2.56 13.00
C LYS A 12 -15.12 -1.49 13.85
N LYS A 13 -15.14 -1.63 15.17
CA LYS A 13 -14.52 -0.66 16.09
C LYS A 13 -12.99 -0.76 16.02
N GLU A 14 -12.31 0.21 16.62
CA GLU A 14 -10.86 0.16 16.81
C GLU A 14 -10.47 -1.13 17.55
N GLY A 15 -9.39 -1.77 17.09
CA GLY A 15 -8.96 -3.08 17.58
C GLY A 15 -9.83 -4.27 17.19
N GLN A 16 -10.97 -4.06 16.53
CA GLN A 16 -11.76 -5.14 15.90
C GLN A 16 -11.38 -5.30 14.43
N LEU A 17 -11.60 -6.49 13.88
CA LEU A 17 -11.24 -6.87 12.52
C LEU A 17 -12.46 -7.37 11.76
N GLU A 18 -12.68 -6.87 10.53
CA GLU A 18 -13.69 -7.40 9.61
C GLU A 18 -13.05 -7.84 8.29
N TYR A 19 -13.13 -9.14 8.00
CA TYR A 19 -12.47 -9.80 6.86
C TYR A 19 -10.97 -9.44 6.71
N PRO A 20 -10.11 -9.73 7.71
CA PRO A 20 -8.67 -9.55 7.55
C PRO A 20 -8.14 -10.50 6.46
N CYS A 21 -7.39 -9.99 5.49
CA CYS A 21 -7.01 -10.76 4.31
C CYS A 21 -5.53 -10.65 3.90
N GLY A 22 -4.81 -9.64 4.38
CA GLY A 22 -3.37 -9.53 4.22
C GLY A 22 -2.70 -9.07 5.50
N ILE A 23 -1.43 -9.45 5.66
CA ILE A 23 -0.65 -9.17 6.86
C ILE A 23 0.80 -8.86 6.48
N ALA A 24 1.40 -7.90 7.16
CA ALA A 24 2.83 -7.62 7.10
C ALA A 24 3.36 -7.28 8.50
N VAL A 25 4.65 -7.54 8.73
CA VAL A 25 5.30 -7.30 10.03
C VAL A 25 6.52 -6.41 9.80
N LYS A 26 6.70 -5.39 10.64
CA LYS A 26 7.90 -4.54 10.66
C LYS A 26 8.20 -4.14 12.09
N GLY A 27 9.38 -4.52 12.58
CA GLY A 27 9.74 -4.32 13.98
C GLY A 27 8.75 -5.02 14.92
N ASP A 28 8.25 -4.27 15.90
CA ASP A 28 7.24 -4.75 16.88
C ASP A 28 5.80 -4.50 16.41
N GLU A 29 5.57 -4.16 15.14
CA GLU A 29 4.25 -3.84 14.61
C GLU A 29 3.76 -4.88 13.60
N VAL A 30 2.48 -5.23 13.70
CA VAL A 30 1.74 -6.10 12.80
C VAL A 30 0.68 -5.27 12.08
N TYR A 31 0.78 -5.20 10.76
CA TYR A 31 -0.13 -4.49 9.89
C TYR A 31 -1.10 -5.49 9.27
N VAL A 32 -2.40 -5.22 9.36
CA VAL A 32 -3.47 -6.09 8.88
C VAL A 32 -4.35 -5.32 7.92
N ALA A 33 -4.44 -5.78 6.67
CA ALA A 33 -5.38 -5.25 5.69
C ALA A 33 -6.77 -5.83 5.95
N GLU A 34 -7.72 -4.95 6.25
CA GLU A 34 -9.10 -5.32 6.52
C GLU A 34 -9.95 -5.07 5.29
N PHE A 35 -10.29 -6.16 4.59
CA PHE A 35 -11.12 -6.10 3.40
C PHE A 35 -12.50 -5.51 3.72
N GLY A 36 -13.06 -5.85 4.88
CA GLY A 36 -14.42 -5.46 5.29
C GLY A 36 -14.53 -4.09 5.94
N ASN A 37 -13.45 -3.61 6.59
CA ASN A 37 -13.42 -2.30 7.24
C ASN A 37 -12.70 -1.22 6.41
N HIS A 38 -12.19 -1.56 5.23
CA HIS A 38 -11.60 -0.59 4.30
C HIS A 38 -10.46 0.23 4.93
N ARG A 39 -9.61 -0.42 5.73
CA ARG A 39 -8.51 0.20 6.46
C ARG A 39 -7.36 -0.79 6.69
N ILE A 40 -6.24 -0.28 7.16
CA ILE A 40 -5.14 -1.09 7.71
C ILE A 40 -5.14 -0.93 9.23
N SER A 41 -5.33 -2.00 9.99
CA SER A 41 -5.14 -1.98 11.44
C SER A 41 -3.70 -2.33 11.81
N VAL A 42 -3.14 -1.60 12.77
CA VAL A 42 -1.79 -1.82 13.29
C VAL A 42 -1.89 -2.26 14.74
N PHE A 43 -1.25 -3.40 15.04
CA PHE A 43 -1.16 -3.96 16.39
C PHE A 43 0.29 -4.09 16.83
N ASN A 44 0.52 -4.03 18.12
CA ASN A 44 1.80 -4.42 18.68
C ASN A 44 1.94 -5.95 18.65
N HIS A 45 3.03 -6.47 18.07
CA HIS A 45 3.28 -7.90 17.94
C HIS A 45 3.37 -8.63 19.29
N LYS A 46 3.94 -7.97 20.31
CA LYS A 46 4.21 -8.56 21.63
C LYS A 46 3.00 -8.47 22.55
N THR A 47 2.44 -7.27 22.72
CA THR A 47 1.31 -7.05 23.63
C THR A 47 -0.02 -7.48 23.01
N ARG A 48 -0.10 -7.46 21.67
CA ARG A 48 -1.31 -7.68 20.83
C ARG A 48 -2.32 -6.53 20.94
N GLU A 49 -1.91 -5.42 21.54
CA GLU A 49 -2.74 -4.24 21.66
C GLU A 49 -2.87 -3.55 20.31
N PHE A 50 -4.08 -3.08 20.04
CA PHE A 50 -4.33 -2.19 18.91
C PHE A 50 -3.61 -0.86 19.14
N GLN A 51 -2.96 -0.34 18.09
CA GLN A 51 -2.20 0.90 18.17
C GLN A 51 -2.85 2.02 17.37
N ARG A 52 -3.23 1.75 16.11
CA ARG A 52 -3.83 2.74 15.21
C ARG A 52 -4.45 2.08 13.98
N CYS A 53 -5.27 2.84 13.25
CA CYS A 53 -5.67 2.53 11.89
C CYS A 53 -4.96 3.47 10.91
N LEU A 54 -4.64 2.96 9.72
CA LEU A 54 -4.25 3.78 8.58
C LEU A 54 -5.37 3.80 7.55
N GLY A 55 -5.67 5.01 7.10
CA GLY A 55 -6.69 5.33 6.10
C GLY A 55 -8.13 5.12 6.54
N SER A 56 -9.04 5.38 5.60
CA SER A 56 -10.48 5.29 5.78
C SER A 56 -11.17 4.77 4.52
N GLU A 57 -12.46 4.44 4.59
CA GLU A 57 -13.18 3.97 3.43
C GLU A 57 -13.23 5.03 2.31
N GLY A 58 -12.92 4.60 1.07
CA GLY A 58 -13.05 5.43 -0.12
C GLY A 58 -12.05 5.09 -1.21
N LYS A 59 -11.93 5.98 -2.20
CA LYS A 59 -11.05 5.79 -3.37
C LYS A 59 -10.04 6.93 -3.54
N GLY A 60 -10.04 7.92 -2.66
CA GLY A 60 -9.08 9.00 -2.67
C GLY A 60 -7.71 8.59 -2.10
N PRO A 61 -6.72 9.49 -2.15
CA PRO A 61 -5.49 9.35 -1.38
C PRO A 61 -5.78 9.23 0.12
N GLY A 62 -5.08 8.31 0.78
CA GLY A 62 -5.28 8.00 2.20
C GLY A 62 -6.57 7.23 2.50
N GLN A 63 -7.34 6.87 1.46
CA GLN A 63 -8.52 6.03 1.60
C GLN A 63 -8.30 4.67 0.95
N PHE A 64 -9.05 3.67 1.38
CA PHE A 64 -9.02 2.33 0.80
C PHE A 64 -10.38 1.85 0.37
N TYR A 65 -10.39 1.08 -0.72
CA TYR A 65 -11.54 0.27 -1.07
C TYR A 65 -11.12 -1.20 -1.14
N GLN A 66 -11.48 -1.95 -0.10
CA GLN A 66 -11.19 -3.37 0.02
C GLN A 66 -9.69 -3.65 -0.11
N PRO A 67 -8.83 -3.17 0.82
CA PRO A 67 -7.41 -3.45 0.79
C PRO A 67 -7.17 -4.95 0.95
N ARG A 68 -6.10 -5.45 0.31
CA ARG A 68 -5.81 -6.89 0.24
C ARG A 68 -4.42 -7.21 0.74
N GLY A 69 -3.44 -7.27 -0.15
CA GLY A 69 -2.06 -7.60 0.17
C GLY A 69 -1.30 -6.43 0.77
N LEU A 70 -0.32 -6.75 1.61
CA LEU A 70 0.61 -5.82 2.22
C LEU A 70 2.05 -6.27 2.02
N ALA A 71 2.95 -5.35 1.70
CA ALA A 71 4.38 -5.63 1.68
C ALA A 71 5.19 -4.39 2.06
N PHE A 72 6.35 -4.61 2.67
CA PHE A 72 7.33 -3.54 2.92
C PHE A 72 8.40 -3.55 1.84
N VAL A 73 8.62 -2.40 1.21
CA VAL A 73 9.64 -2.20 0.16
C VAL A 73 10.27 -0.83 0.34
N LYS A 74 11.60 -0.77 0.49
CA LYS A 74 12.34 0.48 0.78
C LYS A 74 11.76 1.29 1.94
N GLY A 75 11.28 0.59 2.97
CA GLY A 75 10.68 1.20 4.16
C GLY A 75 9.24 1.64 4.00
N TRP A 76 8.71 1.76 2.78
CA TRP A 76 7.31 2.04 2.48
C TRP A 76 6.43 0.81 2.67
N LEU A 77 5.17 1.04 3.04
CA LEU A 77 4.12 0.04 3.00
C LEU A 77 3.41 0.13 1.64
N LEU A 78 3.38 -0.99 0.91
CA LEU A 78 2.58 -1.17 -0.28
C LEU A 78 1.27 -1.86 0.12
N VAL A 79 0.17 -1.32 -0.35
CA VAL A 79 -1.18 -1.85 -0.16
C VAL A 79 -1.80 -2.11 -1.53
N THR A 80 -2.17 -3.36 -1.81
CA THR A 80 -2.93 -3.66 -3.02
C THR A 80 -4.42 -3.44 -2.77
N GLU A 81 -5.05 -2.75 -3.72
CA GLU A 81 -6.50 -2.56 -3.80
C GLU A 81 -6.99 -3.09 -5.15
N ALA A 82 -8.28 -2.96 -5.47
CA ALA A 82 -8.84 -3.54 -6.68
C ALA A 82 -8.04 -3.21 -7.97
N LYS A 83 -7.66 -1.94 -8.18
CA LYS A 83 -7.05 -1.49 -9.46
C LYS A 83 -5.74 -0.71 -9.29
N ARG A 84 -5.29 -0.53 -8.05
CA ARG A 84 -4.14 0.32 -7.72
C ARG A 84 -3.32 -0.29 -6.60
N VAL A 85 -2.06 0.13 -6.55
CA VAL A 85 -1.19 -0.06 -5.39
C VAL A 85 -0.99 1.30 -4.73
N THR A 86 -1.36 1.40 -3.47
CA THR A 86 -1.06 2.59 -2.64
C THR A 86 0.28 2.37 -1.95
N VAL A 87 1.19 3.32 -2.12
CA VAL A 87 2.51 3.35 -1.46
C VAL A 87 2.48 4.44 -0.40
N MET A 88 2.71 4.08 0.85
CA MET A 88 2.50 4.98 1.98
C MET A 88 3.49 4.80 3.11
N SER A 89 3.63 5.85 3.92
CA SER A 89 4.28 5.83 5.21
C SER A 89 3.54 4.85 6.14
N PRO A 90 4.24 3.89 6.76
CA PRO A 90 3.62 2.98 7.71
C PRO A 90 3.34 3.61 9.07
N THR A 91 3.92 4.77 9.36
CA THR A 91 3.79 5.43 10.65
C THR A 91 2.46 6.17 10.77
N ASP A 92 2.18 7.05 9.82
CA ASP A 92 1.09 8.02 9.87
C ASP A 92 0.12 7.91 8.68
N GLY A 93 0.40 6.98 7.77
CA GLY A 93 -0.39 6.75 6.58
C GLY A 93 -0.24 7.82 5.50
N GLU A 94 0.80 8.65 5.56
CA GLU A 94 1.09 9.61 4.50
C GLU A 94 1.29 8.89 3.16
N VAL A 95 0.47 9.23 2.15
CA VAL A 95 0.58 8.59 0.84
C VAL A 95 1.76 9.19 0.06
N GLN A 96 2.72 8.34 -0.28
CA GLN A 96 3.87 8.69 -1.09
C GLN A 96 3.51 8.64 -2.58
N GLN A 97 2.85 7.57 -3.03
CA GLN A 97 2.46 7.36 -4.43
C GLN A 97 1.19 6.52 -4.54
N ILE A 98 0.43 6.73 -5.62
CA ILE A 98 -0.61 5.83 -6.07
C ILE A 98 -0.19 5.31 -7.44
N VAL A 99 -0.04 4.01 -7.59
CA VAL A 99 0.28 3.35 -8.85
C VAL A 99 -1.00 2.71 -9.38
N GLU A 100 -1.64 3.37 -10.34
CA GLU A 100 -2.74 2.75 -11.09
C GLU A 100 -2.16 1.66 -11.98
N LEU A 101 -2.85 0.52 -12.04
CA LEU A 101 -2.48 -0.59 -12.92
C LEU A 101 -3.59 -0.78 -13.95
N PRO A 102 -3.51 -0.08 -15.09
CA PRO A 102 -4.52 -0.16 -16.10
C PRO A 102 -4.66 -1.56 -16.68
N GLY A 103 -5.91 -1.92 -16.97
CA GLY A 103 -6.26 -3.27 -17.36
C GLY A 103 -6.22 -4.29 -16.21
N ALA A 104 -5.67 -4.00 -15.03
CA ALA A 104 -5.74 -4.92 -13.88
C ALA A 104 -7.20 -5.27 -13.58
N GLY A 105 -7.49 -6.52 -13.25
CA GLY A 105 -8.82 -7.02 -12.91
C GLY A 105 -9.16 -6.80 -11.45
N GLN A 106 -8.44 -7.50 -10.58
CA GLN A 106 -8.41 -7.29 -9.14
C GLN A 106 -7.03 -7.69 -8.65
N LEU A 107 -6.26 -6.71 -8.17
CA LEU A 107 -5.00 -7.03 -7.51
C LEU A 107 -5.29 -7.80 -6.23
N TRP A 108 -4.38 -8.68 -5.81
CA TRP A 108 -4.60 -9.51 -4.63
C TRP A 108 -3.38 -9.54 -3.72
N GLY A 109 -2.38 -10.36 -4.06
CA GLY A 109 -1.15 -10.49 -3.30
C GLY A 109 -0.12 -9.45 -3.72
N VAL A 110 0.74 -9.08 -2.77
CA VAL A 110 1.99 -8.38 -3.06
C VAL A 110 3.11 -9.01 -2.24
N CYS A 111 4.29 -9.11 -2.82
CA CYS A 111 5.50 -9.45 -2.09
C CYS A 111 6.67 -8.61 -2.57
N LYS A 112 7.62 -8.35 -1.67
CA LYS A 112 8.91 -7.79 -2.05
C LYS A 112 9.76 -8.85 -2.74
N ASP A 113 10.61 -8.43 -3.66
CA ASP A 113 11.66 -9.29 -4.18
C ASP A 113 12.67 -9.60 -3.05
N VAL A 114 12.87 -10.88 -2.76
CA VAL A 114 13.85 -11.37 -1.79
C VAL A 114 15.05 -12.05 -2.46
N GLY A 115 15.02 -12.22 -3.78
CA GLY A 115 16.10 -12.80 -4.57
C GLY A 115 17.14 -11.77 -5.02
N ASP A 116 16.81 -10.48 -4.98
CA ASP A 116 17.76 -9.42 -5.29
C ASP A 116 18.71 -9.16 -4.12
N THR A 117 19.91 -9.75 -4.19
CA THR A 117 20.97 -9.56 -3.20
C THR A 117 21.83 -8.33 -3.47
N SER A 118 21.48 -7.50 -4.47
CA SER A 118 22.26 -6.31 -4.79
C SER A 118 22.18 -5.27 -3.68
N LYS A 119 23.32 -4.64 -3.41
CA LYS A 119 23.46 -3.62 -2.37
C LYS A 119 23.50 -2.23 -2.98
N ASP A 120 23.03 -1.24 -2.24
CA ASP A 120 23.25 0.17 -2.58
C ASP A 120 24.68 0.60 -2.23
N ALA A 121 25.01 1.87 -2.49
CA ALA A 121 26.34 2.42 -2.21
C ALA A 121 26.72 2.40 -0.72
N ALA A 122 25.73 2.31 0.19
CA ALA A 122 25.93 2.19 1.63
C ALA A 122 25.95 0.73 2.12
N GLY A 123 25.80 -0.25 1.22
CA GLY A 123 25.83 -1.68 1.54
C GLY A 123 24.49 -2.27 1.98
N ALA A 124 23.38 -1.52 1.95
CA ALA A 124 22.05 -2.01 2.30
C ALA A 124 21.40 -2.73 1.10
N ALA A 125 20.52 -3.70 1.35
CA ALA A 125 19.75 -4.34 0.29
C ALA A 125 18.97 -3.28 -0.50
N LYS A 126 19.04 -3.35 -1.82
CA LYS A 126 18.41 -2.33 -2.67
C LYS A 126 16.89 -2.27 -2.53
N ASP A 127 16.23 -3.37 -2.17
CA ASP A 127 14.77 -3.50 -2.02
C ASP A 127 14.02 -2.79 -3.16
N THR A 128 14.42 -3.03 -4.40
CA THR A 128 14.00 -2.22 -5.56
C THR A 128 12.77 -2.76 -6.26
N ARG A 129 12.20 -3.89 -5.84
CA ARG A 129 11.13 -4.55 -6.62
C ARG A 129 10.05 -5.18 -5.77
N ALA A 130 8.83 -5.15 -6.29
CA ALA A 130 7.68 -5.86 -5.76
C ALA A 130 6.94 -6.61 -6.86
N TYR A 131 6.34 -7.75 -6.52
CA TYR A 131 5.47 -8.53 -7.39
C TYR A 131 4.03 -8.41 -6.91
N VAL A 132 3.10 -8.18 -7.83
CA VAL A 132 1.67 -8.02 -7.52
C VAL A 132 0.85 -8.95 -8.39
N THR A 133 -0.03 -9.74 -7.78
CA THR A 133 -0.90 -10.67 -8.53
C THR A 133 -2.21 -10.01 -8.95
N ASP A 134 -2.68 -10.32 -10.16
CA ASP A 134 -4.00 -9.94 -10.69
C ASP A 134 -4.74 -11.18 -11.21
N ILE A 135 -6.02 -11.32 -10.84
CA ILE A 135 -6.79 -12.56 -11.04
C ILE A 135 -8.08 -12.42 -11.87
N ARG A 136 -8.50 -11.21 -12.30
CA ARG A 136 -9.85 -11.02 -12.90
C ARG A 136 -9.94 -10.30 -14.25
N ALA A 137 -8.82 -10.12 -14.95
CA ALA A 137 -8.81 -9.50 -16.27
C ALA A 137 -8.82 -10.51 -17.43
N GLY A 138 -9.50 -11.66 -17.26
CA GLY A 138 -9.54 -12.75 -18.25
C GLY A 138 -8.33 -13.70 -18.19
N HIS A 139 -7.18 -13.25 -17.68
CA HIS A 139 -6.00 -14.08 -17.40
C HIS A 139 -5.36 -13.68 -16.07
N ALA A 140 -4.80 -14.67 -15.35
CA ALA A 140 -3.98 -14.39 -14.17
C ALA A 140 -2.65 -13.75 -14.62
N ARG A 141 -2.28 -12.62 -14.01
CA ARG A 141 -1.05 -11.87 -14.32
C ARG A 141 -0.25 -11.58 -13.06
N ILE A 142 1.04 -11.36 -13.24
CA ILE A 142 1.94 -10.84 -12.21
C ILE A 142 2.53 -9.54 -12.75
N PHE A 143 2.27 -8.44 -12.05
CA PHE A 143 2.92 -7.16 -12.31
C PHE A 143 4.22 -7.10 -11.51
N VAL A 144 5.25 -6.49 -12.11
CA VAL A 144 6.51 -6.19 -11.43
C VAL A 144 6.61 -4.68 -11.28
N LEU A 145 6.67 -4.20 -10.05
CA LEU A 145 6.85 -2.79 -9.74
C LEU A 145 8.31 -2.56 -9.36
N ASN A 146 9.02 -1.80 -10.17
CA ASN A 146 10.41 -1.43 -9.90
C ASN A 146 10.46 -0.08 -9.21
N VAL A 147 11.44 0.15 -8.34
CA VAL A 147 11.73 1.47 -7.79
C VAL A 147 12.72 2.19 -8.69
N VAL A 148 12.33 3.36 -9.19
CA VAL A 148 13.15 4.26 -10.00
C VAL A 148 13.33 5.57 -9.22
N GLY A 149 14.57 5.84 -8.79
CA GLY A 149 14.84 6.96 -7.88
C GLY A 149 14.13 6.80 -6.54
N SER A 150 13.22 7.74 -6.24
CA SER A 150 12.45 7.80 -4.99
C SER A 150 11.00 7.30 -5.11
N GLN A 151 10.61 6.74 -6.26
CA GLN A 151 9.23 6.29 -6.53
C GLN A 151 9.20 4.94 -7.27
N PHE A 152 8.04 4.28 -7.29
CA PHE A 152 7.82 3.13 -8.14
C PHE A 152 7.58 3.57 -9.59
N ASP A 153 8.09 2.78 -10.52
CA ASP A 153 7.80 2.90 -11.94
C ASP A 153 6.31 2.65 -12.17
N ASP A 154 5.62 3.70 -12.57
CA ASP A 154 4.21 3.74 -12.91
C ASP A 154 4.00 3.84 -14.45
N GLY A 155 5.06 3.62 -15.24
CA GLY A 155 5.03 3.74 -16.69
C GLY A 155 5.13 5.18 -17.21
N ASN A 156 5.16 6.18 -16.32
CA ASN A 156 5.32 7.60 -16.67
C ASN A 156 6.61 8.20 -16.08
N SER A 157 7.19 7.56 -15.08
CA SER A 157 8.31 8.04 -14.27
C SER A 157 9.70 7.90 -14.94
N GLY A 158 9.75 7.45 -16.19
CA GLY A 158 10.99 7.23 -16.98
C GLY A 158 11.05 7.91 -18.35
N GLY A 159 10.13 8.82 -18.68
CA GLY A 159 10.13 9.54 -19.98
C GLY A 159 9.84 8.66 -21.21
N ASN A 160 9.54 7.37 -21.03
CA ASN A 160 9.24 6.44 -22.10
C ASN A 160 7.80 5.92 -21.88
N ALA A 161 6.82 6.69 -22.33
CA ALA A 161 5.39 6.38 -22.20
C ALA A 161 5.10 5.05 -22.92
N ARG A 162 5.05 3.95 -22.16
CA ARG A 162 4.74 2.60 -22.67
C ARG A 162 3.26 2.23 -22.51
N GLY A 163 2.42 3.17 -22.06
CA GLY A 163 0.98 2.98 -21.88
C GLY A 163 0.15 3.67 -22.96
N GLY A 164 -0.98 3.08 -23.33
CA GLY A 164 -1.96 3.73 -24.20
C GLY A 164 -2.55 5.00 -23.58
N ASN A 165 -3.15 5.88 -24.39
CA ASN A 165 -3.60 7.21 -23.96
C ASN A 165 -4.53 7.21 -22.72
N ALA A 166 -5.37 6.19 -22.56
CA ALA A 166 -6.29 6.06 -21.42
C ALA A 166 -5.59 5.72 -20.08
N ASP A 167 -4.45 5.05 -20.16
CA ASP A 167 -3.68 4.56 -19.01
C ASP A 167 -2.88 5.70 -18.37
N ALA A 168 -2.25 6.52 -19.22
CA ALA A 168 -1.59 7.75 -18.81
C ALA A 168 -2.57 8.74 -18.16
N SER A 169 -3.82 8.79 -18.63
CA SER A 169 -4.85 9.69 -18.08
C SER A 169 -5.24 9.34 -16.64
N LYS A 170 -5.40 8.06 -16.29
CA LYS A 170 -5.72 7.65 -14.92
C LYS A 170 -4.58 7.90 -13.95
N GLN A 171 -3.35 7.61 -14.38
CA GLN A 171 -2.17 7.87 -13.56
C GLN A 171 -1.99 9.37 -13.29
N ALA A 172 -2.23 10.22 -14.30
CA ALA A 172 -2.20 11.68 -14.14
C ALA A 172 -3.30 12.18 -13.19
N GLU A 173 -4.51 11.63 -13.27
CA GLU A 173 -5.62 11.97 -12.36
C GLU A 173 -5.29 11.58 -10.91
N ALA A 174 -4.73 10.38 -10.69
CA ALA A 174 -4.30 9.94 -9.36
C ALA A 174 -3.20 10.86 -8.78
N ALA A 175 -2.22 11.25 -9.60
CA ALA A 175 -1.17 12.18 -9.20
C ALA A 175 -1.71 13.57 -8.86
N ALA A 176 -2.67 14.09 -9.63
CA ALA A 176 -3.31 15.37 -9.36
C ALA A 176 -4.07 15.37 -8.02
N LYS A 177 -4.91 14.34 -7.79
CA LYS A 177 -5.63 14.17 -6.52
C LYS A 177 -4.69 14.04 -5.34
N LEU A 178 -3.58 13.31 -5.50
CA LEU A 178 -2.58 13.16 -4.45
C LEU A 178 -1.93 14.51 -4.10
N LEU A 179 -1.62 15.34 -5.10
CA LEU A 179 -1.05 16.66 -4.88
C LEU A 179 -2.02 17.58 -4.11
N GLU A 180 -3.30 17.59 -4.49
CA GLU A 180 -4.33 18.34 -3.78
C GLU A 180 -4.51 17.86 -2.33
N TRP A 181 -4.53 16.54 -2.13
CA TRP A 181 -4.63 15.94 -0.81
C TRP A 181 -3.45 16.32 0.09
N LYS A 182 -2.22 16.29 -0.44
CA LYS A 182 -1.01 16.70 0.30
C LYS A 182 -1.08 18.16 0.72
N LYS A 183 -1.56 19.05 -0.16
CA LYS A 183 -1.76 20.48 0.15
C LYS A 183 -2.77 20.66 1.29
N ALA A 184 -3.94 20.03 1.17
CA ALA A 184 -4.99 20.11 2.19
C ALA A 184 -4.52 19.60 3.56
N ARG A 185 -3.76 18.49 3.59
CA ARG A 185 -3.19 17.94 4.84
C ARG A 185 -2.14 18.84 5.48
N ALA A 186 -1.31 19.50 4.66
CA ALA A 186 -0.33 20.47 5.15
C ALA A 186 -1.01 21.73 5.73
N GLU A 187 -2.17 22.12 5.20
CA GLU A 187 -2.96 23.24 5.72
C GLU A 187 -3.69 22.88 7.02
N SER A 188 -4.24 21.67 7.15
CA SER A 188 -4.88 21.24 8.40
C SER A 188 -3.88 21.13 9.54
N GLY A 189 -2.69 20.56 9.29
CA GLY A 189 -1.64 20.43 10.30
C GLY A 189 -1.08 21.76 10.82
N LYS A 190 -1.26 22.87 10.08
CA LYS A 190 -0.92 24.22 10.56
C LYS A 190 -1.98 24.79 11.50
N LYS A 191 -3.27 24.47 11.28
CA LYS A 191 -4.38 24.95 12.13
C LYS A 191 -4.42 24.26 13.49
N ASP A 192 -3.95 23.02 13.56
CA ASP A 192 -3.87 22.27 14.83
C ASP A 192 -2.64 22.69 15.68
N ALA A 193 -1.78 23.57 15.15
CA ALA A 193 -0.56 24.05 15.82
C ALA A 193 -0.63 25.52 16.29
N GLU A 194 -1.78 26.20 16.08
CA GLU A 194 -2.13 27.52 16.64
C GLU A 194 -3.07 27.37 17.85
#